data_AF-A0A6N2AJE0-F1
#
_entry.id   AF-A0A6N2AJE0-F1
#
_cell.length_a   1.000
_cell.length_b   1.000
_cell.length_c   1.000
_cell.angle_alpha   90.00
_cell.angle_beta   90.00
_cell.angle_gamma   90.00
#
_symmetry.space_group_name_H-M   'P 1'
#
loop_
_entity.id
_entity.type
_entity.pdbx_description
1 polymer ?
#
loop_
_entity_poly.entity_id
_entity_poly.type
_entity_poly.pdbx_seq_one_letter_code
_entity_poly.pdbx_strand_id
1 'polypeptide(L)' 'MCLIIYICDSEEKELGRQAASGACPSCGGKVQAVDVESRSKFCFLPLCFIIKRKYQCTLCSRRLVLYSS' A
#
# COMPACT_ATOMS: atom_id res chain seq x y z
N MET A 1 32.87 0.07 -13.86
CA MET A 1 32.04 -0.51 -12.78
C MET A 1 30.65 0.08 -12.91
N CYS A 2 29.66 -0.68 -13.40
CA CYS A 2 28.37 -0.13 -13.84
C CYS A 2 27.20 -0.97 -13.30
N LEU A 3 26.95 -0.89 -12.00
CA LEU A 3 25.89 -1.66 -11.30
C LEU A 3 24.59 -0.84 -11.11
N ILE A 4 24.27 0.03 -12.08
CA ILE A 4 23.21 1.07 -11.96
C ILE A 4 22.03 0.79 -12.92
N ILE A 5 21.82 -0.47 -13.30
CA ILE A 5 20.63 -0.94 -14.04
C ILE A 5 20.03 -2.18 -13.36
N TYR A 6 19.98 -2.18 -12.03
CA TYR A 6 19.04 -3.06 -11.34
C TYR A 6 17.64 -2.57 -11.59
N ILE A 7 16.94 -3.29 -12.47
CA ILE A 7 15.49 -3.18 -12.65
C ILE A 7 14.87 -3.44 -11.28
N CYS A 8 14.38 -2.39 -10.61
CA CYS A 8 13.87 -2.47 -9.25
C CYS A 8 12.44 -3.04 -9.24
N ASP A 9 12.33 -4.27 -9.72
CA ASP A 9 11.09 -5.01 -9.84
C ASP A 9 10.42 -5.12 -8.47
N SER A 10 9.25 -4.49 -8.39
CA SER A 10 8.54 -4.17 -7.15
C SER A 10 7.11 -4.68 -7.26
N GLU A 11 6.93 -5.98 -7.06
CA GLU A 11 5.63 -6.63 -7.15
C GLU A 11 4.73 -6.13 -6.01
N GLU A 12 3.60 -5.50 -6.32
CA GLU A 12 2.54 -5.20 -5.34
C GLU A 12 1.46 -6.28 -5.38
N LYS A 13 1.22 -6.94 -4.24
CA LYS A 13 0.23 -8.00 -4.06
C LYS A 13 -0.70 -7.66 -2.91
N GLU A 14 -2.01 -7.65 -3.16
CA GLU A 14 -2.98 -7.55 -2.06
C GLU A 14 -2.94 -8.83 -1.20
N LEU A 15 -2.69 -8.68 0.10
CA LEU A 15 -2.78 -9.76 1.08
C LEU A 15 -4.20 -9.88 1.64
N GLY A 16 -4.91 -8.76 1.77
CA GLY A 16 -6.25 -8.75 2.32
C GLY A 16 -6.89 -7.36 2.38
N ARG A 17 -8.19 -7.35 2.64
CA ARG A 17 -9.01 -6.14 2.79
C ARG A 17 -9.77 -6.23 4.11
N GLN A 18 -9.66 -5.23 4.97
CA GLN A 18 -10.30 -5.16 6.28
C GLN A 18 -11.14 -3.89 6.40
N ALA A 19 -12.27 -3.94 7.10
CA ALA A 19 -13.00 -2.72 7.44
C ALA A 19 -12.15 -1.85 8.39
N ALA A 20 -12.00 -0.57 8.10
CA ALA A 20 -11.29 0.38 8.95
C ALA A 20 -12.29 1.21 9.76
N SER A 21 -11.97 1.48 11.02
CA SER A 21 -12.69 2.44 11.84
C SER A 21 -12.49 3.87 11.31
N GLY A 22 -13.59 4.60 11.14
CA GLY A 22 -13.62 5.96 10.61
C GLY A 22 -14.54 6.13 9.40
N ALA A 23 -14.72 7.39 9.00
CA ALA A 23 -15.55 7.80 7.86
C ALA A 23 -14.72 8.62 6.88
N CYS A 24 -15.07 8.56 5.60
CA CYS A 24 -14.39 9.33 4.56
C CYS A 24 -14.73 10.83 4.70
N PRO A 25 -13.73 11.73 4.86
CA PRO A 25 -13.98 13.17 5.05
C PRO A 25 -14.60 13.88 3.84
N SER A 26 -14.73 13.19 2.69
CA SER A 26 -15.39 13.75 1.48
C SER A 26 -16.84 13.29 1.28
N CYS A 27 -17.34 12.28 2.00
CA CYS A 27 -18.69 11.74 1.78
C CYS A 27 -19.33 11.00 2.96
N GLY A 28 -18.69 10.93 4.13
CA GLY A 28 -19.17 10.15 5.29
C GLY A 28 -19.12 8.63 5.12
N GLY A 29 -18.77 8.12 3.93
CA GLY A 29 -18.76 6.69 3.62
C GLY A 29 -17.73 5.88 4.41
N LYS A 30 -18.02 4.59 4.61
CA LYS A 30 -17.13 3.64 5.31
C LYS A 30 -15.74 3.58 4.65
N VAL A 31 -14.73 3.34 5.47
CA VAL A 31 -13.34 3.18 5.04
C VAL A 31 -12.95 1.70 5.09
N GLN A 32 -12.18 1.26 4.09
CA GLN A 32 -11.53 -0.05 4.02
C GLN A 32 -10.02 0.15 4.06
N ALA A 33 -9.34 -0.64 4.89
CA ALA A 33 -7.91 -0.87 4.82
C ALA A 33 -7.64 -1.99 3.80
N VAL A 34 -6.62 -1.80 2.97
CA VAL A 34 -6.12 -2.79 2.01
C VAL A 34 -4.65 -2.99 2.32
N ASP A 35 -4.30 -4.18 2.78
CA ASP A 35 -2.93 -4.54 3.15
C ASP A 35 -2.23 -5.12 1.93
N VAL A 36 -1.20 -4.41 1.46
CA VAL A 36 -0.47 -4.74 0.23
C VAL A 36 0.95 -5.13 0.58
N GLU A 37 1.34 -6.36 0.25
CA GLU A 37 2.72 -6.80 0.23
C GLU A 37 3.43 -6.19 -0.98
N SER A 38 4.51 -5.44 -0.74
CA SER A 38 5.37 -4.87 -1.77
C SER A 38 6.71 -5.61 -1.70
N ARG A 39 6.95 -6.53 -2.64
CA ARG A 39 8.15 -7.37 -2.70
C ARG A 39 9.18 -6.72 -3.63
N SER A 40 10.26 -6.20 -3.05
CA SER A 40 11.34 -5.58 -3.82
C SER A 40 12.50 -6.55 -4.05
N LYS A 41 12.89 -6.72 -5.32
CA LYS A 41 14.06 -7.54 -5.72
C LYS A 41 15.29 -6.64 -5.92
N PHE A 42 15.96 -6.25 -4.83
CA PHE A 42 17.19 -5.46 -4.93
C PHE A 42 18.39 -6.33 -5.34
N CYS A 43 19.30 -5.80 -6.18
CA CYS A 43 20.24 -6.63 -6.96
C CYS A 43 21.14 -7.60 -6.15
N PHE A 44 21.40 -7.30 -4.87
CA PHE A 44 22.28 -8.07 -3.98
C PHE A 44 21.73 -8.26 -2.55
N LEU A 45 20.46 -7.95 -2.31
CA LEU A 45 19.86 -8.05 -0.97
C LEU A 45 18.83 -9.18 -0.91
N PRO A 46 18.61 -9.80 0.26
CA PRO A 46 17.49 -10.72 0.45
C PRO A 46 16.16 -10.00 0.15
N LEU A 47 15.17 -10.77 -0.30
CA LEU A 47 13.86 -10.27 -0.74
C LEU A 47 13.18 -9.43 0.36
N CYS A 48 13.13 -8.11 0.18
CA CYS A 48 12.47 -7.21 1.11
C CYS A 48 10.95 -7.22 0.87
N PHE A 49 10.21 -7.86 1.78
CA PHE A 49 8.75 -7.81 1.82
C PHE A 49 8.31 -6.63 2.68
N ILE A 50 7.82 -5.56 2.06
CA ILE A 50 7.34 -4.35 2.74
C ILE A 50 5.81 -4.36 2.71
N ILE A 51 5.18 -4.72 3.83
CA ILE A 51 3.73 -4.66 3.98
C ILE A 51 3.30 -3.19 4.16
N LYS A 52 2.42 -2.71 3.28
CA LYS A 52 1.93 -1.33 3.23
C LYS A 52 0.40 -1.34 3.34
N ARG A 53 -0.14 -0.81 4.46
CA ARG A 53 -1.57 -0.58 4.61
C ARG A 53 -2.00 0.67 3.83
N LYS A 54 -2.81 0.49 2.80
CA LYS A 54 -3.47 1.57 2.04
C LYS A 54 -4.90 1.73 2.60
N TYR A 55 -5.46 2.94 2.57
CA TYR A 55 -6.85 3.19 2.98
C TYR A 55 -7.66 3.72 1.80
N GLN A 56 -8.92 3.32 1.68
CA GLN A 56 -9.82 3.72 0.60
C GLN A 56 -11.28 3.78 1.09
N CYS A 57 -12.07 4.74 0.63
CA CYS A 57 -13.51 4.74 0.90
C CYS A 57 -14.24 3.75 -0.01
N THR A 58 -15.18 2.97 0.55
CA THR A 58 -15.96 1.98 -0.21
C THR A 58 -17.11 2.58 -1.04
N LEU A 59 -17.42 3.89 -0.88
CA LEU A 59 -18.49 4.56 -1.64
C LEU A 59 -17.96 5.39 -2.80
N CYS A 60 -16.95 6.25 -2.55
CA CYS A 60 -16.40 7.15 -3.57
C CYS A 60 -15.06 6.68 -4.16
N SER A 61 -14.60 5.48 -3.79
CA SER A 61 -13.30 4.89 -4.18
C SER A 61 -12.07 5.77 -3.90
N ARG A 62 -12.22 6.88 -3.16
CA ARG A 62 -11.13 7.83 -2.88
C ARG A 62 -10.12 7.19 -1.94
N ARG A 63 -8.85 7.16 -2.36
CA ARG A 63 -7.72 6.79 -1.50
C ARG A 63 -7.58 7.82 -0.38
N LEU A 64 -7.40 7.34 0.84
CA LEU A 64 -7.20 8.14 2.04
C LEU A 64 -5.75 7.98 2.52
N VAL A 65 -5.20 9.06 3.08
CA VAL A 65 -3.88 9.11 3.70
C VAL A 65 -4.11 9.54 5.14
N LEU A 66 -3.60 8.76 6.10
CA LEU A 66 -3.60 9.16 7.50
C LEU A 66 -2.43 10.11 7.72
N TYR A 67 -2.73 11.34 8.13
CA TYR A 67 -1.76 12.27 8.67
C TYR A 67 -1.80 12.14 10.20
N SER A 68 -0.71 11.66 10.80
CA SER A 68 -0.51 11.75 12.24
C SER A 68 -0.18 13.19 12.61
N SER A 69 -1.07 13.85 13.35
CA SER A 69 -0.89 15.17 13.96
C SER A 69 -0.06 15.09 15.24
#